data_AF-A0A2V5PJ63-F1
#
_entry.id   AF-A0A2V5PJ63-F1
#
_cell.length_a   1.000
_cell.length_b   1.000
_cell.length_c   1.000
_cell.angle_alpha   90.00
_cell.angle_beta   90.00
_cell.angle_gamma   90.00
#
_symmetry.space_group_name_H-M   'P 1'
#
loop_
_entity.id
_entity.type
_entity.pdbx_description
1 polymer ?
#
loop_
_entity_poly.entity_id
_entity_poly.type
_entity_poly.pdbx_seq_one_letter_code
_entity_poly.pdbx_strand_id
1 'polypeptide(L)'
;MPEPPPQYVSPGHFSSPVPSAEDLARAVAGVASSAPVIGIDMREAEQLAFLERLSRYYPDVQFPDHNVGSTRFAFNNPSYSWCDAIILFCMLRELHPRRIIEAGSGYSSCLILDVNELYFDWQIDCTFIEPYPELLRSLLKPQDSDRVNLVPCKLQDVETTLFETLETGDILFIDSSHVVKAGSDVLTLFANILPQLKVGTFIHFHDVFDRFEYPADWLMQGRGWN
;
A
#
# COMPACT_ATOMS: atom_id res chain seq x y z
N MET A 1 0.81 -1.44 -31.61
CA MET A 1 0.71 -2.17 -30.34
C MET A 1 0.96 -3.63 -30.63
N PRO A 2 1.68 -4.38 -29.79
CA PRO A 2 1.79 -5.83 -29.93
C PRO A 2 0.39 -6.47 -29.88
N GLU A 3 0.19 -7.56 -30.62
CA GLU A 3 -1.05 -8.34 -30.53
C GLU A 3 -1.28 -8.82 -29.09
N PRO A 4 -2.53 -8.84 -28.60
CA PRO A 4 -2.81 -9.39 -27.28
C PRO A 4 -2.38 -10.86 -27.25
N PRO A 5 -1.78 -11.32 -26.14
CA PRO A 5 -1.42 -12.72 -26.00
C PRO A 5 -2.68 -13.60 -26.14
N PRO A 6 -2.54 -14.84 -26.63
CA PRO A 6 -3.69 -15.74 -26.75
C PRO A 6 -4.28 -16.00 -25.36
N GLN A 7 -5.61 -15.92 -25.27
CA GLN A 7 -6.31 -16.35 -24.07
C GLN A 7 -6.32 -17.88 -24.02
N TYR A 8 -5.67 -18.45 -23.00
CA TYR A 8 -5.57 -19.91 -22.86
C TYR A 8 -6.94 -20.55 -22.55
N VAL A 9 -7.71 -19.94 -21.64
CA VAL A 9 -9.04 -20.39 -21.19
C VAL A 9 -9.92 -19.20 -20.81
N SER A 10 -11.25 -19.39 -20.74
CA SER A 10 -12.21 -18.35 -20.32
C SER A 10 -12.06 -17.98 -18.84
N PRO A 11 -12.51 -16.78 -18.42
CA PRO A 11 -12.66 -16.44 -17.00
C PRO A 11 -13.45 -17.52 -16.24
N GLY A 12 -13.07 -17.80 -14.99
CA GLY A 12 -13.68 -18.84 -14.18
C GLY A 12 -13.15 -20.26 -14.36
N HIS A 13 -12.39 -20.51 -15.44
CA HIS A 13 -11.70 -21.79 -15.56
C HIS A 13 -10.59 -21.87 -14.51
N PHE A 14 -10.31 -23.05 -13.97
CA PHE A 14 -9.27 -23.25 -12.93
C PHE A 14 -7.84 -22.82 -13.37
N SER A 15 -7.63 -22.59 -14.66
CA SER A 15 -6.35 -22.09 -15.24
C SER A 15 -6.42 -20.61 -15.65
N SER A 16 -7.51 -19.92 -15.32
CA SER A 16 -7.69 -18.48 -15.54
C SER A 16 -7.37 -17.73 -14.25
N PRO A 17 -6.60 -16.64 -14.30
CA PRO A 17 -6.43 -15.73 -13.17
C PRO A 17 -7.66 -14.82 -12.96
N VAL A 18 -8.61 -14.81 -13.90
CA VAL A 18 -9.83 -14.00 -13.82
C VAL A 18 -10.97 -14.87 -13.26
N PRO A 19 -11.63 -14.48 -12.15
CA PRO A 19 -12.67 -15.27 -11.52
C PRO A 19 -13.97 -15.32 -12.35
N SER A 20 -14.79 -16.35 -12.10
CA SER A 20 -16.19 -16.39 -12.54
C SER A 20 -17.11 -15.65 -11.56
N ALA A 21 -18.37 -15.45 -11.96
CA ALA A 21 -19.43 -15.04 -11.05
C ALA A 21 -19.64 -16.04 -9.89
N GLU A 22 -19.40 -17.34 -10.11
CA GLU A 22 -19.50 -18.35 -9.05
C GLU A 22 -18.36 -18.21 -8.03
N ASP A 23 -17.14 -17.92 -8.50
CA ASP A 23 -15.99 -17.68 -7.62
C ASP A 23 -16.21 -16.42 -6.77
N LEU A 24 -16.70 -15.34 -7.38
CA LEU A 24 -17.07 -14.11 -6.65
C LEU A 24 -18.19 -14.37 -5.63
N ALA A 25 -19.21 -15.14 -5.99
CA ALA A 25 -20.28 -15.52 -5.05
C ALA A 25 -19.74 -16.34 -3.87
N ARG A 26 -18.76 -17.21 -4.12
CA ARG A 26 -18.07 -18.00 -3.09
C ARG A 26 -17.24 -17.11 -2.16
N ALA A 27 -16.50 -16.15 -2.71
CA ALA A 27 -15.74 -15.15 -1.95
C ALA A 27 -16.66 -14.31 -1.05
N VAL A 28 -17.75 -13.77 -1.61
CA VAL A 28 -18.76 -13.01 -0.85
C VAL A 28 -19.36 -13.82 0.29
N ALA A 29 -19.68 -15.11 0.07
CA ALA A 29 -20.16 -15.99 1.13
C ALA A 29 -19.09 -16.24 2.21
N GLY A 30 -17.81 -16.28 1.81
CA GLY A 30 -16.67 -16.43 2.71
C GLY A 30 -16.45 -15.21 3.63
N VAL A 31 -16.69 -14.00 3.14
CA VAL A 31 -16.59 -12.75 3.94
C VAL A 31 -17.52 -12.79 5.16
N ALA A 32 -18.69 -13.41 5.04
CA ALA A 32 -19.65 -13.56 6.15
C ALA A 32 -19.24 -14.63 7.19
N SER A 33 -18.17 -15.40 6.94
CA SER A 33 -17.66 -16.40 7.87
C SER A 33 -17.20 -15.75 9.18
N SER A 34 -17.18 -16.52 10.26
CA SER A 34 -16.52 -16.16 11.54
C SER A 34 -15.36 -17.11 11.86
N ALA A 35 -14.97 -17.96 10.91
CA ALA A 35 -13.89 -18.91 11.08
C ALA A 35 -12.54 -18.20 11.32
N PRO A 36 -11.68 -18.75 12.20
CA PRO A 36 -10.36 -18.21 12.44
C PRO A 36 -9.44 -18.42 11.23
N VAL A 37 -8.47 -17.52 11.06
CA VAL A 37 -7.39 -17.68 10.08
C VAL A 37 -6.48 -18.82 10.52
N ILE A 38 -6.30 -19.83 9.67
CA ILE A 38 -5.49 -21.02 9.98
C ILE A 38 -4.07 -20.82 9.43
N GLY A 39 -3.06 -21.10 10.26
CA GLY A 39 -1.65 -21.11 9.83
C GLY A 39 -0.96 -19.74 9.83
N ILE A 40 -1.68 -18.68 10.22
CA ILE A 40 -1.13 -17.34 10.42
C ILE A 40 -1.33 -16.96 11.88
N ASP A 41 -0.23 -16.65 12.58
CA ASP A 41 -0.30 -16.04 13.89
C ASP A 41 -0.71 -14.56 13.73
N MET A 42 -1.96 -14.26 14.04
CA MET A 42 -2.49 -12.91 13.92
C MET A 42 -1.86 -11.94 14.92
N ARG A 43 -1.22 -12.40 16.01
CA ARG A 43 -0.60 -11.52 17.03
C ARG A 43 -1.54 -10.40 17.50
N GLU A 44 -2.79 -10.75 17.78
CA GLU A 44 -3.85 -9.79 18.13
C GLU A 44 -3.47 -8.92 19.33
N ALA A 45 -2.89 -9.53 20.38
CA ALA A 45 -2.46 -8.81 21.57
C ALA A 45 -1.40 -7.75 21.24
N GLU A 46 -0.45 -8.07 20.36
CA GLU A 46 0.59 -7.15 19.90
C GLU A 46 0.03 -6.06 18.99
N GLN A 47 -0.96 -6.37 18.15
CA GLN A 47 -1.66 -5.38 17.33
C GLN A 47 -2.40 -4.36 18.21
N LEU A 48 -3.14 -4.83 19.22
CA LEU A 48 -3.84 -3.96 20.18
C LEU A 48 -2.85 -3.12 20.98
N ALA A 49 -1.77 -3.72 21.48
CA ALA A 49 -0.72 -2.99 22.18
C ALA A 49 -0.04 -1.95 21.27
N PHE A 50 0.11 -2.22 19.98
CA PHE A 50 0.61 -1.23 19.02
C PHE A 50 -0.39 -0.10 18.80
N LEU A 51 -1.68 -0.42 18.62
CA LEU A 51 -2.74 0.58 18.49
C LEU A 51 -2.80 1.54 19.69
N GLU A 52 -2.60 1.04 20.90
CA GLU A 52 -2.49 1.87 22.12
C GLU A 52 -1.27 2.82 22.10
N ARG A 53 -0.17 2.45 21.42
CA ARG A 53 0.94 3.37 21.21
C ARG A 53 0.58 4.42 20.15
N LEU A 54 -0.01 3.98 19.04
CA LEU A 54 -0.46 4.86 17.95
C LEU A 54 -1.47 5.91 18.44
N SER A 55 -2.38 5.55 19.34
CA SER A 55 -3.44 6.45 19.83
C SER A 55 -2.89 7.69 20.54
N ARG A 56 -1.63 7.69 20.99
CA ARG A 56 -0.96 8.86 21.58
C ARG A 56 -0.80 10.00 20.59
N TYR A 57 -0.72 9.68 19.30
CA TYR A 57 -0.54 10.65 18.22
C TYR A 57 -1.86 11.07 17.57
N TYR A 58 -2.96 10.36 17.85
CA TYR A 58 -4.28 10.69 17.29
C TYR A 58 -4.70 12.15 17.51
N PRO A 59 -4.45 12.80 18.67
CA PRO A 59 -4.77 14.22 18.87
C PRO A 59 -4.01 15.20 17.95
N ASP A 60 -2.88 14.78 17.38
CA ASP A 60 -2.06 15.61 16.49
C ASP A 60 -2.54 15.55 15.02
N VAL A 61 -3.51 14.69 14.71
CA VAL A 61 -4.05 14.54 13.35
C VAL A 61 -4.85 15.79 12.99
N GLN A 62 -4.26 16.67 12.16
CA GLN A 62 -4.82 17.97 11.79
C GLN A 62 -4.90 18.19 10.26
N PHE A 63 -5.16 17.12 9.50
CA PHE A 63 -5.41 17.26 8.06
C PHE A 63 -6.82 17.75 7.78
N PRO A 64 -7.00 18.62 6.76
CA PRO A 64 -8.31 19.11 6.41
C PRO A 64 -9.14 18.02 5.72
N ASP A 65 -10.47 18.14 5.82
CA ASP A 65 -11.39 17.27 5.09
C ASP A 65 -11.18 17.40 3.58
N HIS A 66 -10.98 18.62 3.07
CA HIS A 66 -10.75 18.91 1.66
C HIS A 66 -9.45 19.67 1.47
N ASN A 67 -8.81 19.53 0.30
CA ASN A 67 -7.58 20.25 0.02
C ASN A 67 -7.85 21.77 -0.05
N VAL A 68 -7.31 22.50 0.93
CA VAL A 68 -7.38 23.96 1.05
C VAL A 68 -6.03 24.64 0.79
N GLY A 69 -5.04 23.89 0.30
CA GLY A 69 -3.72 24.39 -0.12
C GLY A 69 -2.63 24.46 0.96
N SER A 70 -2.95 24.19 2.23
CA SER A 70 -1.97 24.15 3.33
C SER A 70 -1.10 22.88 3.33
N THR A 71 -1.69 21.76 2.92
CA THR A 71 -1.12 20.41 2.88
C THR A 71 -1.34 19.81 1.50
N ARG A 72 -0.57 18.78 1.14
CA ARG A 72 -0.80 17.98 -0.08
C ARG A 72 -2.00 17.05 0.12
N PHE A 73 -2.07 16.46 1.31
CA PHE A 73 -3.10 15.51 1.72
C PHE A 73 -4.34 16.22 2.28
N ALA A 74 -5.48 15.59 2.04
CA ALA A 74 -6.77 15.87 2.67
C ALA A 74 -7.55 14.56 2.83
N PHE A 75 -8.39 14.45 3.86
CA PHE A 75 -9.10 13.20 4.17
C PHE A 75 -10.05 12.74 3.08
N ASN A 76 -10.80 13.66 2.47
CA ASN A 76 -11.71 13.35 1.38
C ASN A 76 -10.94 13.27 0.07
N ASN A 77 -10.33 12.11 -0.15
CA ASN A 77 -9.71 11.69 -1.39
C ASN A 77 -10.21 10.28 -1.78
N PRO A 78 -10.13 9.89 -3.06
CA PRO A 78 -10.76 8.67 -3.54
C PRO A 78 -10.06 7.35 -3.16
N SER A 79 -8.83 7.39 -2.59
CA SER A 79 -7.99 6.18 -2.50
C SER A 79 -7.32 5.92 -1.15
N TYR A 80 -7.19 6.92 -0.26
CA TYR A 80 -6.46 6.79 1.01
C TYR A 80 -7.07 7.69 2.09
N SER A 81 -8.28 7.35 2.53
CA SER A 81 -9.12 8.24 3.36
C SER A 81 -9.13 7.85 4.84
N TRP A 82 -9.56 8.77 5.70
CA TRP A 82 -9.90 8.53 7.12
C TRP A 82 -8.99 7.56 7.88
N CYS A 83 -9.45 6.35 8.17
CA CYS A 83 -8.77 5.40 9.05
C CYS A 83 -7.38 5.03 8.54
N ASP A 84 -7.22 4.77 7.24
CA ASP A 84 -5.94 4.38 6.65
C ASP A 84 -4.91 5.51 6.78
N ALA A 85 -5.36 6.74 6.55
CA ALA A 85 -4.57 7.95 6.75
C ALA A 85 -4.21 8.20 8.22
N ILE A 86 -5.17 8.03 9.13
CA ILE A 86 -4.94 8.18 10.58
C ILE A 86 -3.91 7.17 11.07
N ILE A 87 -4.04 5.90 10.67
CA ILE A 87 -3.11 4.84 11.06
C ILE A 87 -1.73 5.11 10.48
N LEU A 88 -1.62 5.42 9.18
CA LEU A 88 -0.32 5.74 8.57
C LEU A 88 0.34 6.95 9.25
N PHE A 89 -0.40 8.03 9.50
CA PHE A 89 0.10 9.18 10.26
C PHE A 89 0.69 8.77 11.61
N CYS A 90 -0.08 8.01 12.41
CA CYS A 90 0.36 7.59 13.73
C CYS A 90 1.56 6.63 13.64
N MET A 91 1.58 5.72 12.66
CA MET A 91 2.69 4.81 12.43
C MET A 91 3.98 5.55 12.12
N LEU A 92 3.94 6.56 11.24
CA LEU A 92 5.13 7.38 10.95
C LEU A 92 5.65 8.08 12.21
N ARG A 93 4.74 8.64 13.03
CA ARG A 93 5.06 9.32 14.28
C ARG A 93 5.57 8.40 15.40
N GLU A 94 5.20 7.12 15.39
CA GLU A 94 5.66 6.11 16.36
C GLU A 94 6.98 5.45 15.92
N LEU A 95 7.11 5.12 14.62
CA LEU A 95 8.23 4.34 14.10
C LEU A 95 9.46 5.20 13.79
N HIS A 96 9.29 6.49 13.48
CA HIS A 96 10.36 7.41 13.12
C HIS A 96 11.35 6.83 12.07
N PRO A 97 10.87 6.37 10.91
CA PRO A 97 11.72 5.77 9.89
C PRO A 97 12.73 6.79 9.35
N ARG A 98 13.90 6.32 8.90
CA ARG A 98 14.85 7.18 8.17
C ARG A 98 14.57 7.14 6.67
N ARG A 99 14.04 6.02 6.19
CA ARG A 99 13.67 5.83 4.79
C ARG A 99 12.30 5.19 4.65
N ILE A 100 11.61 5.59 3.58
CA ILE A 100 10.38 4.97 3.12
C ILE A 100 10.53 4.72 1.63
N ILE A 101 10.36 3.46 1.23
CA ILE A 101 10.14 3.11 -0.17
C ILE A 101 8.67 2.72 -0.29
N GLU A 102 7.94 3.41 -1.16
CA GLU A 102 6.53 3.13 -1.45
C GLU A 102 6.38 2.62 -2.88
N ALA A 103 5.71 1.49 -3.04
CA ALA A 103 5.35 0.90 -4.34
C ALA A 103 3.85 1.09 -4.59
N GLY A 104 3.53 1.90 -5.60
CA GLY A 104 2.20 2.50 -5.82
C GLY A 104 2.11 3.84 -5.09
N SER A 105 1.89 4.95 -5.83
CA SER A 105 2.03 6.29 -5.25
C SER A 105 0.86 7.22 -5.57
N GLY A 106 0.54 8.14 -4.64
CA GLY A 106 -0.59 9.04 -4.77
C GLY A 106 -0.92 9.78 -3.47
N TYR A 107 -2.10 9.52 -2.92
CA TYR A 107 -2.59 10.23 -1.73
C TYR A 107 -1.86 9.80 -0.44
N SER A 108 -1.50 8.53 -0.30
CA SER A 108 -0.61 8.03 0.76
C SER A 108 0.74 8.75 0.75
N SER A 109 1.34 8.92 -0.43
CA SER A 109 2.59 9.67 -0.63
C SER A 109 2.46 11.13 -0.15
N CYS A 110 1.33 11.77 -0.44
CA CYS A 110 1.05 13.13 0.03
C CYS A 110 1.03 13.22 1.55
N LEU A 111 0.40 12.24 2.22
CA LEU A 111 0.38 12.16 3.67
C LEU A 111 1.79 11.96 4.23
N ILE A 112 2.56 11.04 3.65
CA ILE A 112 3.96 10.78 4.04
C ILE A 112 4.77 12.08 3.96
N LEU A 113 4.64 12.83 2.87
CA LEU A 113 5.39 14.08 2.66
C LEU A 113 4.94 15.20 3.61
N ASP A 114 3.64 15.35 3.86
CA ASP A 114 3.16 16.34 4.82
C ASP A 114 3.61 16.00 6.25
N VAL A 115 3.61 14.72 6.63
CA VAL A 115 4.13 14.29 7.94
C VAL A 115 5.63 14.56 8.04
N ASN A 116 6.39 14.25 6.98
CA ASN A 116 7.82 14.50 6.93
C ASN A 116 8.15 16.00 7.06
N GLU A 117 7.39 16.85 6.36
CA GLU A 117 7.50 18.31 6.44
C GLU A 117 7.16 18.85 7.84
N LEU A 118 6.06 18.39 8.43
CA LEU A 118 5.53 18.97 9.68
C LEU A 118 6.24 18.46 10.94
N TYR A 119 6.72 17.22 10.96
CA TYR A 119 7.17 16.57 12.20
C TYR A 119 8.61 16.05 12.14
N PHE A 120 9.22 15.98 10.96
CA PHE A 120 10.55 15.40 10.77
C PHE A 120 11.57 16.33 10.14
N ASP A 121 11.20 17.58 9.83
CA ASP A 121 12.09 18.54 9.16
C ASP A 121 12.77 17.94 7.92
N TRP A 122 11.99 17.17 7.15
CA TRP A 122 12.45 16.49 5.93
C TRP A 122 13.59 15.47 6.13
N GLN A 123 13.71 14.89 7.32
CA GLN A 123 14.74 13.87 7.60
C GLN A 123 14.40 12.48 7.08
N ILE A 124 13.15 12.22 6.69
CA ILE A 124 12.77 10.94 6.06
C ILE A 124 13.10 11.01 4.56
N ASP A 125 13.92 10.08 4.09
CA ASP A 125 14.20 9.90 2.66
C ASP A 125 13.08 9.09 2.00
N CYS A 126 12.35 9.71 1.06
CA CYS A 126 11.16 9.13 0.45
C CYS A 126 11.42 8.75 -1.01
N THR A 127 11.20 7.48 -1.33
CA THR A 127 11.23 6.95 -2.70
C THR A 127 9.86 6.42 -3.09
N PHE A 128 9.34 6.87 -4.23
CA PHE A 128 8.02 6.49 -4.75
C PHE A 128 8.18 5.77 -6.09
N ILE A 129 7.72 4.52 -6.18
CA ILE A 129 7.74 3.69 -7.38
C ILE A 129 6.34 3.68 -7.98
N GLU A 130 6.18 4.26 -9.17
CA GLU A 130 4.87 4.38 -9.80
C GLU A 130 5.00 4.44 -11.33
N PRO A 131 4.49 3.44 -12.09
CA PRO A 131 4.54 3.46 -13.55
C PRO A 131 3.78 4.63 -14.19
N TYR A 132 2.76 5.18 -13.51
CA TYR A 132 1.91 6.27 -14.00
C TYR A 132 1.83 7.42 -12.98
N PRO A 133 2.93 8.19 -12.82
CA PRO A 133 3.08 9.13 -11.70
C PRO A 133 2.35 10.45 -11.91
N GLU A 134 1.48 10.57 -12.91
CA GLU A 134 0.77 11.81 -13.24
C GLU A 134 -0.08 12.30 -12.08
N LEU A 135 -0.75 11.38 -11.38
CA LEU A 135 -1.54 11.72 -10.19
C LEU A 135 -0.64 12.33 -9.11
N LEU A 136 0.42 11.63 -8.70
CA LEU A 136 1.34 12.15 -7.68
C LEU A 136 1.93 13.49 -8.11
N ARG A 137 2.44 13.61 -9.33
CA ARG A 137 2.98 14.86 -9.87
C ARG A 137 1.99 16.02 -9.80
N SER A 138 0.69 15.75 -9.98
CA SER A 138 -0.36 16.78 -9.88
C SER A 138 -0.66 17.21 -8.43
N LEU A 139 -0.32 16.36 -7.44
CA LEU A 139 -0.55 16.62 -6.02
C LEU A 139 0.67 17.27 -5.33
N LEU A 140 1.87 17.10 -5.90
CA LEU A 140 3.10 17.67 -5.35
C LEU A 140 3.13 19.21 -5.45
N LYS A 141 3.71 19.85 -4.44
CA LYS A 141 4.08 21.26 -4.47
C LYS A 141 5.29 21.42 -5.41
N PRO A 142 5.47 22.59 -6.05
CA PRO A 142 6.62 22.81 -6.95
C PRO A 142 7.99 22.55 -6.32
N GLN A 143 8.14 22.76 -5.00
CA GLN A 143 9.42 22.58 -4.29
C GLN A 143 9.73 21.11 -3.94
N ASP A 144 8.77 20.20 -4.12
CA ASP A 144 8.93 18.79 -3.70
C ASP A 144 9.77 17.98 -4.67
N SER A 145 9.81 18.40 -5.94
CA SER A 145 10.50 17.67 -6.99
C SER A 145 12.00 17.47 -6.69
N ASP A 146 12.59 18.37 -5.91
CA ASP A 146 13.99 18.30 -5.48
C ASP A 146 14.19 17.48 -4.19
N ARG A 147 13.10 17.05 -3.53
CA ARG A 147 13.09 16.38 -2.22
C ARG A 147 12.64 14.92 -2.26
N VAL A 148 12.10 14.47 -3.38
CA VAL A 148 11.52 13.12 -3.50
C VAL A 148 12.19 12.34 -4.62
N ASN A 149 12.42 11.05 -4.38
CA ASN A 149 12.95 10.15 -5.39
C ASN A 149 11.79 9.45 -6.10
N LEU A 150 11.37 9.98 -7.25
CA LEU A 150 10.32 9.35 -8.05
C LEU A 150 10.92 8.39 -9.08
N VAL A 151 10.50 7.13 -9.04
CA VAL A 151 10.91 6.05 -9.93
C VAL A 151 9.73 5.69 -10.85
N PRO A 152 9.66 6.27 -12.06
CA PRO A 152 8.48 6.18 -12.93
C PRO A 152 8.45 4.88 -13.75
N CYS A 153 8.46 3.73 -13.09
CA CYS A 153 8.39 2.42 -13.74
C CYS A 153 7.59 1.42 -12.91
N LYS A 154 7.32 0.26 -13.50
CA LYS A 154 6.66 -0.83 -12.79
C LYS A 154 7.61 -1.42 -11.75
N LEU A 155 7.08 -1.88 -10.62
CA LEU A 155 7.86 -2.51 -9.56
C LEU A 155 8.77 -3.64 -10.06
N GLN A 156 8.29 -4.40 -11.06
CA GLN A 156 9.00 -5.50 -11.69
C GLN A 156 10.27 -5.08 -12.44
N ASP A 157 10.35 -3.82 -12.85
CA ASP A 157 11.47 -3.27 -13.62
C ASP A 157 12.45 -2.49 -12.71
N VAL A 158 12.19 -2.44 -11.40
CA VAL A 158 13.06 -1.77 -10.42
C VAL A 158 14.19 -2.71 -10.01
N GLU A 159 15.43 -2.19 -10.03
CA GLU A 159 16.62 -2.89 -9.53
C GLU A 159 16.46 -3.22 -8.03
N THR A 160 16.61 -4.50 -7.65
CA THR A 160 16.30 -4.92 -6.28
C THR A 160 17.26 -4.35 -5.24
N THR A 161 18.46 -3.90 -5.67
CA THR A 161 19.44 -3.21 -4.82
C THR A 161 18.89 -1.94 -4.18
N LEU A 162 17.83 -1.34 -4.75
CA LEU A 162 17.10 -0.24 -4.11
C LEU A 162 16.54 -0.67 -2.74
N PHE A 163 16.00 -1.88 -2.62
CA PHE A 163 15.38 -2.37 -1.39
C PHE A 163 16.41 -2.81 -0.34
N GLU A 164 17.64 -3.13 -0.75
CA GLU A 164 18.76 -3.40 0.15
C GLU A 164 19.18 -2.16 0.97
N THR A 165 18.76 -0.97 0.52
CA THR A 165 19.02 0.30 1.23
C THR A 165 18.17 0.47 2.49
N LEU A 166 17.07 -0.27 2.62
CA LEU A 166 16.22 -0.24 3.82
C LEU A 166 16.96 -0.89 4.99
N GLU A 167 17.06 -0.15 6.09
CA GLU A 167 17.66 -0.63 7.34
C GLU A 167 16.58 -1.05 8.35
N THR A 168 17.01 -1.54 9.51
CA THR A 168 16.13 -1.75 10.66
C THR A 168 15.43 -0.43 11.03
N GLY A 169 14.11 -0.46 11.14
CA GLY A 169 13.28 0.70 11.43
C GLY A 169 12.75 1.45 10.21
N ASP A 170 13.30 1.21 9.02
CA ASP A 170 12.80 1.79 7.77
C ASP A 170 11.52 1.06 7.30
N ILE A 171 10.77 1.70 6.40
CA ILE A 171 9.47 1.20 5.93
C ILE A 171 9.53 0.87 4.44
N LEU A 172 9.05 -0.33 4.09
CA LEU A 172 8.55 -0.66 2.76
C LEU A 172 7.02 -0.58 2.77
N PHE A 173 6.46 0.36 2.03
CA PHE A 173 5.01 0.55 1.89
C PHE A 173 4.55 -0.02 0.54
N ILE A 174 3.55 -0.91 0.57
CA ILE A 174 3.07 -1.65 -0.58
C ILE A 174 1.59 -1.32 -0.78
N ASP A 175 1.31 -0.55 -1.83
CA ASP A 175 -0.04 -0.25 -2.35
C ASP A 175 -0.07 -0.55 -3.85
N SER A 176 0.23 -1.82 -4.14
CA SER A 176 0.43 -2.32 -5.50
C SER A 176 -0.89 -2.70 -6.17
N SER A 177 -0.86 -3.42 -7.30
CA SER A 177 -2.10 -3.90 -7.92
C SER A 177 -2.76 -5.06 -7.17
N HIS A 178 -2.04 -5.77 -6.29
CA HIS A 178 -2.50 -6.98 -5.61
C HIS A 178 -2.99 -8.08 -6.58
N VAL A 179 -2.42 -8.15 -7.80
CA VAL A 179 -2.82 -9.14 -8.82
C VAL A 179 -1.75 -10.20 -9.02
N VAL A 180 -1.99 -11.43 -8.56
CA VAL A 180 -1.11 -12.58 -8.84
C VAL A 180 -1.29 -13.08 -10.27
N LYS A 181 -0.27 -12.89 -11.10
CA LYS A 181 -0.16 -13.44 -12.46
C LYS A 181 1.29 -13.53 -12.92
N ALA A 182 1.54 -14.14 -14.09
CA ALA A 182 2.88 -14.17 -14.69
C ALA A 182 3.47 -12.75 -14.81
N GLY A 183 4.65 -12.54 -14.22
CA GLY A 183 5.33 -11.23 -14.19
C GLY A 183 4.60 -10.15 -13.39
N SER A 184 3.80 -10.52 -12.39
CA SER A 184 3.13 -9.56 -11.49
C SER A 184 4.07 -8.96 -10.45
N ASP A 185 3.66 -7.81 -9.95
CA ASP A 185 4.24 -7.13 -8.81
C ASP A 185 4.20 -7.99 -7.55
N VAL A 186 3.11 -8.71 -7.28
CA VAL A 186 3.00 -9.62 -6.12
C VAL A 186 4.06 -10.71 -6.18
N LEU A 187 4.23 -11.37 -7.32
CA LEU A 187 5.27 -12.40 -7.45
C LEU A 187 6.67 -11.81 -7.30
N THR A 188 6.96 -10.66 -7.92
CA THR A 188 8.25 -9.97 -7.74
C THR A 188 8.48 -9.58 -6.28
N LEU A 189 7.47 -9.06 -5.59
CA LEU A 189 7.55 -8.64 -4.21
C LEU A 189 7.95 -9.80 -3.32
N PHE A 190 7.21 -10.91 -3.37
CA PHE A 190 7.44 -12.04 -2.48
C PHE A 190 8.68 -12.87 -2.86
N ALA A 191 8.96 -13.05 -4.15
CA ALA A 191 10.07 -13.91 -4.58
C ALA A 191 11.41 -13.17 -4.63
N ASN A 192 11.40 -11.85 -4.88
CA ASN A 192 12.62 -11.11 -5.15
C ASN A 192 12.85 -10.01 -4.10
N ILE A 193 11.85 -9.23 -3.70
CA ILE A 193 12.07 -8.05 -2.84
C ILE A 193 12.13 -8.42 -1.35
N LEU A 194 11.05 -9.01 -0.81
CA LEU A 194 10.95 -9.31 0.63
C LEU A 194 12.11 -10.16 1.17
N PRO A 195 12.62 -11.18 0.45
CA PRO A 195 13.74 -11.99 0.94
C PRO A 195 15.06 -11.23 1.11
N GLN A 196 15.21 -10.06 0.48
CA GLN A 196 16.43 -9.24 0.55
C GLN A 196 16.39 -8.21 1.68
N LEU A 197 15.22 -8.00 2.29
CA LEU A 197 15.04 -6.97 3.32
C LEU A 197 15.81 -7.31 4.60
N LYS A 198 16.36 -6.28 5.24
CA LYS A 198 17.06 -6.42 6.51
C LYS A 198 16.07 -6.74 7.62
N VAL A 199 16.51 -7.54 8.58
CA VAL A 199 15.71 -7.86 9.76
C VAL A 199 15.34 -6.57 10.51
N GLY A 200 14.05 -6.40 10.78
CA GLY A 200 13.52 -5.22 11.46
C GLY A 200 13.12 -4.07 10.52
N THR A 201 13.19 -4.25 9.20
CA THR A 201 12.43 -3.41 8.26
C THR A 201 10.94 -3.65 8.48
N PHE A 202 10.16 -2.57 8.55
CA PHE A 202 8.70 -2.62 8.63
C PHE A 202 8.11 -2.73 7.23
N ILE A 203 7.17 -3.65 7.05
CA ILE A 203 6.44 -3.80 5.78
C ILE A 203 4.99 -3.44 6.03
N HIS A 204 4.50 -2.41 5.35
CA HIS A 204 3.11 -1.98 5.38
C HIS A 204 2.44 -2.46 4.08
N PHE A 205 1.51 -3.41 4.19
CA PHE A 205 0.64 -3.79 3.08
C PHE A 205 -0.67 -3.04 3.21
N HIS A 206 -1.00 -2.24 2.20
CA HIS A 206 -2.29 -1.58 2.09
C HIS A 206 -3.36 -2.54 1.54
N ASP A 207 -4.64 -2.18 1.68
CA ASP A 207 -5.80 -2.97 1.23
C ASP A 207 -5.86 -4.41 1.77
N VAL A 208 -5.33 -4.65 2.98
CA VAL A 208 -5.46 -5.94 3.67
C VAL A 208 -6.65 -5.93 4.62
N PHE A 209 -7.68 -6.69 4.25
CA PHE A 209 -8.90 -6.85 5.04
C PHE A 209 -8.85 -8.12 5.90
N ASP A 210 -9.80 -8.23 6.83
CA ASP A 210 -10.00 -9.44 7.63
C ASP A 210 -10.08 -10.68 6.72
N ARG A 211 -9.40 -11.75 7.12
CA ARG A 211 -9.29 -13.01 6.36
C ARG A 211 -8.75 -12.88 4.93
N PHE A 212 -8.10 -11.77 4.60
CA PHE A 212 -7.47 -11.54 3.29
C PHE A 212 -8.46 -11.62 2.12
N GLU A 213 -9.70 -11.18 2.33
CA GLU A 213 -10.71 -11.09 1.27
C GLU A 213 -11.32 -9.69 1.23
N TYR A 214 -11.59 -9.20 0.02
CA TYR A 214 -12.15 -7.87 -0.16
C TYR A 214 -13.60 -7.77 0.34
N PRO A 215 -14.05 -6.55 0.70
CA PRO A 215 -15.45 -6.30 1.03
C PRO A 215 -16.41 -6.79 -0.06
N ALA A 216 -17.56 -7.32 0.34
CA ALA A 216 -18.53 -7.92 -0.58
C ALA A 216 -18.99 -6.95 -1.68
N ASP A 217 -19.13 -5.66 -1.37
CA ASP A 217 -19.48 -4.62 -2.32
C ASP A 217 -18.39 -4.36 -3.37
N TRP A 218 -17.11 -4.55 -3.03
CA TRP A 218 -16.00 -4.48 -3.98
C TRP A 218 -15.98 -5.71 -4.89
N LEU A 219 -16.18 -6.89 -4.34
CA LEU A 219 -16.30 -8.14 -5.10
C LEU A 219 -17.47 -8.07 -6.10
N MET A 220 -18.61 -7.50 -5.70
CA MET A 220 -19.76 -7.29 -6.58
C MET A 220 -19.51 -6.27 -7.70
N GLN A 221 -18.52 -5.38 -7.56
CA GLN A 221 -18.04 -4.49 -8.63
C GLN A 221 -17.09 -5.21 -9.60
N GLY A 222 -16.75 -6.47 -9.34
CA GLY A 222 -15.82 -7.26 -10.15
C GLY A 222 -14.34 -7.11 -9.74
N ARG A 223 -14.06 -6.53 -8.57
CA ARG A 223 -12.70 -6.48 -7.98
C ARG A 223 -12.33 -7.84 -7.39
N GLY A 224 -12.18 -8.83 -8.25
CA GLY A 224 -11.95 -10.22 -7.87
C GLY A 224 -10.47 -10.63 -7.80
N TRP A 225 -9.61 -9.70 -7.43
CA TRP A 225 -8.17 -9.90 -7.22
C TRP A 225 -7.85 -9.44 -5.81
N ASN A 226 -6.96 -10.14 -5.09
CA ASN A 226 -6.40 -9.75 -3.79
C ASN A 226 -5.09 -10.54 -3.57
#